data_AF-A0AA35TF03-F1
#
_entry.id   AF-A0AA35TF03-F1
#
_cell.length_a   1.000
_cell.length_b   1.000
_cell.length_c   1.000
_cell.angle_alpha   90.00
_cell.angle_beta   90.00
_cell.angle_gamma   90.00
#
_symmetry.space_group_name_H-M   'P 1'
#
loop_
_entity.id
_entity.type
_entity.pdbx_description
1 polymer ?
#
loop_
_entity_poly.entity_id
_entity_poly.type
_entity_poly.pdbx_seq_one_letter_code
_entity_poly.pdbx_strand_id
1 'polypeptide(L)'
;MSSDIDTSSQSQRLQHVEMTLQALYHVIHGNAGVEMQCLGHFKLLFSLLSIQGAAKLQRLALQAISTVTGNKKCVENIAEANVLQFVLLVLHMLPSSQELVLEVLQALMSDTKIVKESILKGALIYLLDLFCNSQNPTVREETAALFAKMITDKLVGPKVRIVLMKFLPVIFMDAMRDSPEASVHMFENSQENPELIWNDEAREKVSQEVAQMTEEFFQKQKQDPDILWKLPEDFQVVYTQVQGEVAVGGVFLRLFISQPTWVLRKPKEFLIALLEKFGQLTQSSNPDVRIISLTSFFSYKLCEKGMWVTALGFACGSLVYCFVEMQRF
;
A
#
# COMPACT_ATOMS: atom_id res chain seq x y z
N MET A 1 12.62 50.22 5.05
CA MET A 1 11.49 51.11 4.63
C MET A 1 10.72 50.57 3.44
N SER A 2 11.32 50.26 2.27
CA SER A 2 10.54 49.60 1.18
C SER A 2 10.25 48.12 1.42
N SER A 3 11.14 47.37 2.10
CA SER A 3 10.94 45.96 2.45
C SER A 3 9.84 45.73 3.50
N ASP A 4 9.69 46.66 4.44
CA ASP A 4 8.76 46.52 5.58
C ASP A 4 7.31 46.79 5.18
N ILE A 5 7.11 47.69 4.21
CA ILE A 5 5.78 48.02 3.65
C ILE A 5 5.26 46.84 2.81
N ASP A 6 6.08 46.21 1.98
CA ASP A 6 5.70 45.04 1.18
C ASP A 6 5.35 43.82 2.05
N THR A 7 6.10 43.61 3.14
CA THR A 7 5.83 42.50 4.07
C THR A 7 4.52 42.71 4.85
N SER A 8 4.21 43.96 5.23
CA SER A 8 2.95 44.30 5.91
C SER A 8 1.72 44.12 5.01
N SER A 9 1.83 44.52 3.74
CA SER A 9 0.77 44.38 2.73
C SER A 9 0.50 42.91 2.38
N GLN A 10 1.55 42.10 2.25
CA GLN A 10 1.42 40.65 2.02
C GLN A 10 0.77 39.93 3.21
N SER A 11 1.13 40.30 4.44
CA SER A 11 0.52 39.76 5.66
C SER A 11 -0.98 40.08 5.73
N GLN A 12 -1.37 41.32 5.42
CA GLN A 12 -2.79 41.71 5.36
C GLN A 12 -3.55 40.95 4.27
N ARG A 13 -2.96 40.79 3.08
CA ARG A 13 -3.57 39.99 2.00
C ARG A 13 -3.79 38.55 2.43
N LEU A 14 -2.81 37.92 3.08
CA LEU A 14 -2.94 36.56 3.59
C LEU A 14 -4.11 36.45 4.58
N GLN A 15 -4.20 37.40 5.52
CA GLN A 15 -5.30 37.45 6.49
C GLN A 15 -6.67 37.61 5.82
N HIS A 16 -6.78 38.43 4.77
CA HIS A 16 -8.02 38.58 4.00
C HIS A 16 -8.42 37.28 3.29
N VAL A 17 -7.47 36.54 2.72
CA VAL A 17 -7.74 35.25 2.09
C VAL A 17 -8.18 34.23 3.14
N GLU A 18 -7.55 34.19 4.31
CA GLU A 18 -7.99 33.33 5.42
C GLU A 18 -9.43 33.62 5.84
N MET A 19 -9.79 34.90 6.05
CA MET A 19 -11.16 35.29 6.37
C MET A 19 -12.15 34.92 5.25
N THR A 20 -11.73 35.06 3.99
CA THR A 20 -12.56 34.68 2.83
C THR A 20 -12.81 33.17 2.78
N LEU A 21 -11.80 32.35 3.01
CA LEU A 21 -11.94 30.89 3.06
C LEU A 21 -12.83 30.45 4.23
N GLN A 22 -12.68 31.09 5.39
CA GLN A 22 -13.53 30.80 6.54
C GLN A 22 -15.00 31.15 6.24
N ALA A 23 -15.26 32.31 5.63
CA ALA A 23 -16.59 32.69 5.20
C ALA A 23 -17.16 31.72 4.15
N LEU A 24 -16.34 31.33 3.15
CA LEU A 24 -16.71 30.37 2.12
C LEU A 24 -17.10 29.02 2.73
N TYR A 25 -16.28 28.50 3.64
CA TYR A 25 -16.57 27.27 4.38
C TYR A 25 -17.92 27.35 5.08
N HIS A 26 -18.19 28.41 5.87
CA HIS A 26 -19.46 28.55 6.58
C HIS A 26 -20.67 28.67 5.64
N VAL A 27 -20.52 29.38 4.53
CA VAL A 27 -21.59 29.54 3.53
C VAL A 27 -21.94 28.20 2.90
N ILE A 28 -20.95 27.42 2.47
CA ILE A 28 -21.19 26.11 1.85
C ILE A 28 -21.71 25.11 2.87
N HIS A 29 -21.05 25.03 4.04
CA HIS A 29 -21.44 24.11 5.10
C HIS A 29 -22.88 24.34 5.60
N GLY A 30 -23.31 25.60 5.69
CA GLY A 30 -24.65 25.96 6.16
C GLY A 30 -25.74 25.88 5.10
N ASN A 31 -25.40 25.81 3.81
CA ASN A 31 -26.37 25.90 2.71
C ASN A 31 -26.11 24.84 1.64
N ALA A 32 -26.84 23.73 1.72
CA ALA A 32 -26.76 22.65 0.74
C ALA A 32 -27.08 23.15 -0.68
N GLY A 33 -26.25 22.76 -1.65
CA GLY A 33 -26.35 23.16 -3.06
C GLY A 33 -25.48 24.36 -3.44
N VAL A 34 -24.98 25.14 -2.47
CA VAL A 34 -24.10 26.28 -2.76
C VAL A 34 -22.70 25.83 -3.21
N GLU A 35 -22.26 24.63 -2.84
CA GLU A 35 -21.00 24.02 -3.30
C GLU A 35 -20.89 23.96 -4.83
N MET A 36 -22.04 23.92 -5.53
CA MET A 36 -22.11 23.93 -7.00
C MET A 36 -21.59 25.24 -7.60
N GLN A 37 -21.57 26.33 -6.85
CA GLN A 37 -21.01 27.62 -7.31
C GLN A 37 -19.47 27.59 -7.36
N CYS A 38 -18.83 26.58 -6.76
CA CYS A 38 -17.38 26.39 -6.83
C CYS A 38 -16.91 25.68 -8.11
N LEU A 39 -17.85 25.17 -8.93
CA LEU A 39 -17.51 24.48 -10.19
C LEU A 39 -16.67 25.37 -11.10
N GLY A 40 -15.60 24.81 -11.67
CA GLY A 40 -14.62 25.54 -12.49
C GLY A 40 -13.55 26.31 -11.72
N HIS A 41 -13.68 26.46 -10.40
CA HIS A 41 -12.74 27.21 -9.56
C HIS A 41 -11.82 26.34 -8.69
N PHE A 42 -11.88 25.01 -8.82
CA PHE A 42 -11.10 24.10 -7.96
C PHE A 42 -9.59 24.22 -8.14
N LYS A 43 -9.07 24.56 -9.32
CA LYS A 43 -7.63 24.82 -9.50
C LYS A 43 -7.13 25.93 -8.59
N LEU A 44 -7.90 27.01 -8.48
CA LEU A 44 -7.58 28.11 -7.58
C LEU A 44 -7.65 27.66 -6.12
N LEU A 45 -8.75 27.02 -5.73
CA LEU A 45 -8.95 26.57 -4.34
C LEU A 45 -7.85 25.61 -3.88
N PHE A 46 -7.49 24.63 -4.71
CA PHE A 46 -6.46 23.64 -4.40
C PHE A 46 -5.05 24.25 -4.47
N SER A 47 -4.79 25.26 -5.31
CA SER A 47 -3.48 25.93 -5.33
C SER A 47 -3.13 26.57 -3.98
N LEU A 48 -4.13 26.97 -3.17
CA LEU A 48 -3.92 27.53 -1.84
C LEU A 48 -3.29 26.53 -0.87
N LEU A 49 -3.46 25.22 -1.12
CA LEU A 49 -2.82 24.14 -0.36
C LEU A 49 -1.29 24.10 -0.57
N SER A 50 -0.76 24.59 -1.70
CA SER A 50 0.68 24.61 -1.97
C SER A 50 1.45 25.77 -1.31
N ILE A 51 0.77 26.70 -0.65
CA ILE A 51 1.41 27.89 -0.07
C ILE A 51 2.21 27.48 1.17
N GLN A 52 3.54 27.49 1.04
CA GLN A 52 4.46 27.09 2.11
C GLN A 52 4.44 28.08 3.28
N GLY A 53 4.50 27.55 4.51
CA GLY A 53 4.52 28.35 5.73
C GLY A 53 3.16 28.92 6.15
N ALA A 54 2.08 28.67 5.39
CA ALA A 54 0.73 29.17 5.67
C ALA A 54 -0.20 28.06 6.20
N ALA A 55 0.19 27.38 7.28
CA ALA A 55 -0.53 26.22 7.81
C ALA A 55 -2.02 26.50 8.12
N LYS A 56 -2.33 27.69 8.64
CA LYS A 56 -3.71 28.12 8.91
C LYS A 56 -4.52 28.25 7.63
N LEU A 57 -3.96 28.89 6.60
CA LEU A 57 -4.57 29.01 5.28
C LEU A 57 -4.83 27.64 4.65
N GLN A 58 -3.82 26.76 4.68
CA GLN A 58 -3.93 25.40 4.13
C GLN A 58 -5.05 24.61 4.82
N ARG A 59 -5.16 24.72 6.16
CA ARG A 59 -6.25 24.08 6.91
C ARG A 59 -7.62 24.63 6.55
N LEU A 60 -7.77 25.96 6.43
CA LEU A 60 -9.04 26.59 6.03
C LEU A 60 -9.43 26.21 4.60
N ALA A 61 -8.46 26.15 3.68
CA ALA A 61 -8.69 25.69 2.32
C ALA A 61 -9.14 24.23 2.30
N LEU A 62 -8.50 23.37 3.10
CA LEU A 62 -8.86 21.97 3.22
C LEU A 62 -10.27 21.78 3.80
N GLN A 63 -10.66 22.57 4.79
CA GLN A 63 -12.03 22.58 5.33
C GLN A 63 -13.05 23.01 4.27
N ALA A 64 -12.76 24.04 3.49
CA ALA A 64 -13.63 24.41 2.37
C ALA A 64 -13.70 23.27 1.33
N ILE A 65 -12.58 22.60 1.04
CA ILE A 65 -12.55 21.46 0.12
C ILE A 65 -13.38 20.29 0.66
N SER A 66 -13.30 19.96 1.97
CA SER A 66 -14.09 18.86 2.52
C SER A 66 -15.61 19.08 2.39
N THR A 67 -16.06 20.34 2.45
CA THR A 67 -17.49 20.64 2.25
C THR A 67 -17.96 20.42 0.81
N VAL A 68 -17.12 20.68 -0.19
CA VAL A 68 -17.51 20.50 -1.60
C VAL A 68 -17.38 19.06 -2.08
N THR A 69 -16.50 18.25 -1.47
CA THR A 69 -16.31 16.84 -1.85
C THR A 69 -17.49 15.94 -1.45
N GLY A 70 -18.42 16.43 -0.61
CA GLY A 70 -19.69 15.76 -0.34
C GLY A 70 -20.64 15.71 -1.55
N ASN A 71 -20.41 16.52 -2.60
CA ASN A 71 -21.24 16.56 -3.79
C ASN A 71 -20.56 15.86 -4.99
N LYS A 72 -21.25 14.87 -5.56
CA LYS A 72 -20.74 14.07 -6.69
C LYS A 72 -20.32 14.92 -7.90
N LYS A 73 -21.08 15.96 -8.27
CA LYS A 73 -20.75 16.82 -9.42
C LYS A 73 -19.48 17.65 -9.17
N CYS A 74 -19.27 18.08 -7.92
CA CYS A 74 -18.04 18.74 -7.52
C CYS A 74 -16.86 17.78 -7.65
N VAL A 75 -16.98 16.53 -7.17
CA VAL A 75 -15.94 15.50 -7.32
C VAL A 75 -15.62 15.23 -8.79
N GLU A 76 -16.63 15.08 -9.66
CA GLU A 76 -16.43 14.89 -11.10
C GLU A 76 -15.64 16.05 -11.74
N ASN A 77 -15.96 17.30 -11.38
CA ASN A 77 -15.24 18.48 -11.89
C ASN A 77 -13.84 18.64 -11.27
N ILE A 78 -13.64 18.24 -10.02
CA ILE A 78 -12.30 18.15 -9.41
C ILE A 78 -11.44 17.14 -10.18
N ALA A 79 -12.01 15.99 -10.57
CA ALA A 79 -11.32 14.99 -11.37
C ALA A 79 -10.86 15.53 -12.74
N GLU A 80 -11.65 16.42 -13.34
CA GLU A 80 -11.28 17.09 -14.60
C GLU A 80 -10.19 18.15 -14.40
N ALA A 81 -10.09 18.73 -13.20
CA ALA A 81 -9.12 19.76 -12.89
C ALA A 81 -7.69 19.24 -12.72
N ASN A 82 -7.48 17.95 -12.43
CA ASN A 82 -6.17 17.32 -12.17
C ASN A 82 -5.37 18.06 -11.08
N VAL A 83 -5.97 18.15 -9.89
CA VAL A 83 -5.48 18.96 -8.75
C VAL A 83 -5.09 18.10 -7.54
N LEU A 84 -5.05 16.78 -7.68
CA LEU A 84 -4.85 15.87 -6.54
C LEU A 84 -3.47 16.04 -5.90
N GLN A 85 -2.46 16.41 -6.69
CA GLN A 85 -1.09 16.69 -6.22
C GLN A 85 -1.05 17.68 -5.06
N PHE A 86 -1.96 18.67 -5.04
CA PHE A 86 -2.02 19.67 -3.98
C PHE A 86 -2.47 19.07 -2.64
N VAL A 87 -3.40 18.11 -2.67
CA VAL A 87 -3.87 17.40 -1.47
C VAL A 87 -2.77 16.47 -0.95
N LEU A 88 -2.09 15.76 -1.84
CA LEU A 88 -0.99 14.83 -1.48
C LEU A 88 0.19 15.57 -0.83
N LEU A 89 0.56 16.75 -1.33
CA LEU A 89 1.60 17.57 -0.72
C LEU A 89 1.24 18.01 0.71
N VAL A 90 -0.03 18.35 0.97
CA VAL A 90 -0.49 18.74 2.32
C VAL A 90 -0.52 17.55 3.28
N LEU A 91 -0.74 16.33 2.79
CA LEU A 91 -0.71 15.12 3.61
C LEU A 91 0.62 14.96 4.37
N HIS A 92 1.73 15.33 3.72
CA HIS A 92 3.07 15.34 4.33
C HIS A 92 3.39 16.66 5.04
N MET A 93 3.01 17.80 4.47
CA MET A 93 3.34 19.14 5.01
C MET A 93 2.55 19.54 6.27
N LEU A 94 1.38 18.95 6.51
CA LEU A 94 0.50 19.32 7.63
C LEU A 94 0.08 18.08 8.47
N PRO A 95 1.00 17.50 9.27
CA PRO A 95 0.70 16.33 10.10
C PRO A 95 -0.52 16.52 11.03
N SER A 96 -0.69 17.75 11.54
CA SER A 96 -1.81 18.12 12.43
C SER A 96 -3.20 18.07 11.78
N SER A 97 -3.31 17.80 10.48
CA SER A 97 -4.59 17.77 9.76
C SER A 97 -4.71 16.56 8.84
N GLN A 98 -3.91 15.51 9.08
CA GLN A 98 -3.92 14.28 8.28
C GLN A 98 -5.30 13.60 8.23
N GLU A 99 -6.02 13.54 9.36
CA GLU A 99 -7.40 12.98 9.41
C GLU A 99 -8.34 13.71 8.43
N LEU A 100 -8.31 15.05 8.44
CA LEU A 100 -9.12 15.85 7.50
C LEU A 100 -8.66 15.65 6.04
N VAL A 101 -7.35 15.50 5.79
CA VAL A 101 -6.87 15.21 4.42
C VAL A 101 -7.34 13.84 3.97
N LEU A 102 -7.31 12.83 4.85
CA LEU A 102 -7.80 11.49 4.57
C LEU A 102 -9.31 11.47 4.33
N GLU A 103 -10.09 12.24 5.09
CA GLU A 103 -11.53 12.43 4.84
C GLU A 103 -11.79 12.99 3.43
N VAL A 104 -11.04 14.03 3.03
CA VAL A 104 -11.12 14.58 1.66
C VAL A 104 -10.74 13.53 0.62
N LEU A 105 -9.64 12.80 0.82
CA LEU A 105 -9.21 11.74 -0.10
C LEU A 105 -10.26 10.61 -0.19
N GLN A 106 -10.87 10.22 0.93
CA GLN A 106 -11.95 9.23 0.97
C GLN A 106 -13.11 9.65 0.08
N ALA A 107 -13.56 10.90 0.16
CA ALA A 107 -14.62 11.41 -0.70
C ALA A 107 -14.21 11.39 -2.18
N LEU A 108 -13.01 11.91 -2.49
CA LEU A 108 -12.48 12.02 -3.86
C LEU A 108 -12.25 10.67 -4.54
N MET A 109 -11.71 9.67 -3.84
CA MET A 109 -11.44 8.33 -4.39
C MET A 109 -12.73 7.53 -4.71
N SER A 110 -13.91 8.12 -4.53
CA SER A 110 -15.16 7.55 -5.05
C SER A 110 -15.28 7.69 -6.58
N ASP A 111 -14.48 8.57 -7.21
CA ASP A 111 -14.41 8.72 -8.66
C ASP A 111 -13.17 8.00 -9.25
N THR A 112 -13.41 7.12 -10.22
CA THR A 112 -12.37 6.28 -10.81
C THR A 112 -11.29 7.07 -11.56
N LYS A 113 -11.59 8.25 -12.10
CA LYS A 113 -10.56 9.10 -12.72
C LYS A 113 -9.58 9.61 -11.67
N ILE A 114 -10.07 9.95 -10.49
CA ILE A 114 -9.22 10.38 -9.37
C ILE A 114 -8.39 9.21 -8.84
N VAL A 115 -8.96 8.00 -8.73
CA VAL A 115 -8.20 6.79 -8.38
C VAL A 115 -7.07 6.53 -9.40
N LYS A 116 -7.31 6.78 -10.69
CA LYS A 116 -6.27 6.67 -11.72
C LYS A 116 -5.19 7.75 -11.57
N GLU A 117 -5.59 9.01 -11.33
CA GLU A 117 -4.69 10.14 -11.10
C GLU A 117 -3.82 9.90 -9.85
N SER A 118 -4.40 9.38 -8.77
CA SER A 118 -3.71 9.17 -7.50
C SER A 118 -2.52 8.23 -7.59
N ILE A 119 -2.64 7.16 -8.37
CA ILE A 119 -1.53 6.24 -8.64
C ILE A 119 -0.40 6.97 -9.37
N LEU A 120 -0.74 7.80 -10.36
CA LEU A 120 0.23 8.55 -11.15
C LEU A 120 0.91 9.66 -10.34
N LYS A 121 0.21 10.24 -9.36
CA LYS A 121 0.73 11.32 -8.50
C LYS A 121 1.38 10.81 -7.20
N GLY A 122 1.59 9.50 -7.06
CA GLY A 122 2.29 8.90 -5.93
C GLY A 122 1.46 8.77 -4.65
N ALA A 123 0.13 8.84 -4.71
CA ALA A 123 -0.72 8.70 -3.52
C ALA A 123 -0.44 7.40 -2.75
N LEU A 124 -0.18 6.30 -3.46
CA LEU A 124 0.07 4.99 -2.83
C LEU A 124 1.31 5.02 -1.93
N ILE A 125 2.38 5.74 -2.29
CA ILE A 125 3.59 5.77 -1.46
C ILE A 125 3.38 6.62 -0.21
N TYR A 126 2.70 7.76 -0.32
CA TYR A 126 2.34 8.58 0.84
C TYR A 126 1.40 7.86 1.80
N LEU A 127 0.39 7.16 1.28
CA LEU A 127 -0.54 6.38 2.09
C LEU A 127 0.17 5.17 2.72
N LEU A 128 1.11 4.53 2.03
CA LEU A 128 1.91 3.45 2.64
C LEU A 128 2.73 3.99 3.81
N ASP A 129 3.30 5.18 3.68
CA ASP A 129 4.06 5.81 4.77
C ASP A 129 3.18 6.09 5.98
N LEU A 130 1.97 6.62 5.78
CA LEU A 130 1.02 6.79 6.88
C LEU A 130 0.64 5.45 7.53
N PHE A 131 0.36 4.42 6.73
CA PHE A 131 -0.03 3.11 7.25
C PHE A 131 1.09 2.44 8.05
N CYS A 132 2.35 2.57 7.60
CA CYS A 132 3.51 1.93 8.23
C CYS A 132 4.10 2.76 9.39
N ASN A 133 4.18 4.08 9.26
CA ASN A 133 5.00 4.95 10.11
C ASN A 133 4.21 5.94 10.98
N SER A 134 2.89 6.13 10.76
CA SER A 134 2.11 7.04 11.60
C SER A 134 2.02 6.55 13.04
N GLN A 135 2.14 7.47 14.00
CA GLN A 135 1.92 7.17 15.42
C GLN A 135 0.44 7.29 15.82
N ASN A 136 -0.42 7.82 14.95
CA ASN A 136 -1.85 7.98 15.21
C ASN A 136 -2.61 6.74 14.65
N PRO A 137 -3.21 5.90 15.51
CA PRO A 137 -3.94 4.72 15.07
C PRO A 137 -5.10 5.05 14.12
N THR A 138 -5.84 6.13 14.39
CA THR A 138 -6.96 6.59 13.55
C THR A 138 -6.50 6.86 12.12
N VAL A 139 -5.38 7.57 11.95
CA VAL A 139 -4.79 7.85 10.62
C VAL A 139 -4.44 6.56 9.89
N ARG A 140 -3.94 5.54 10.59
CA ARG A 140 -3.59 4.25 9.99
C ARG A 140 -4.82 3.48 9.56
N GLU A 141 -5.87 3.48 10.38
CA GLU A 141 -7.15 2.85 10.08
C GLU A 141 -7.85 3.52 8.89
N GLU A 142 -7.93 4.86 8.88
CA GLU A 142 -8.48 5.62 7.75
C GLU A 142 -7.71 5.39 6.45
N THR A 143 -6.39 5.26 6.55
CA THR A 143 -5.51 4.94 5.42
C THR A 143 -5.78 3.52 4.89
N ALA A 144 -5.92 2.53 5.79
CA ALA A 144 -6.29 1.17 5.42
C ALA A 144 -7.68 1.11 4.76
N ALA A 145 -8.65 1.87 5.27
CA ALA A 145 -9.96 2.02 4.65
C ALA A 145 -9.87 2.63 3.25
N LEU A 146 -8.95 3.58 3.04
CA LEU A 146 -8.72 4.21 1.74
C LEU A 146 -8.13 3.21 0.74
N PHE A 147 -7.17 2.38 1.17
CA PHE A 147 -6.65 1.28 0.36
C PHE A 147 -7.75 0.29 -0.01
N ALA A 148 -8.59 -0.12 0.93
CA ALA A 148 -9.72 -1.00 0.66
C ALA A 148 -10.65 -0.42 -0.41
N LYS A 149 -10.97 0.87 -0.31
CA LYS A 149 -11.78 1.60 -1.31
C LYS A 149 -11.12 1.62 -2.68
N MET A 150 -9.83 1.92 -2.76
CA MET A 150 -9.10 1.94 -4.02
C MET A 150 -8.96 0.55 -4.65
N ILE A 151 -8.74 -0.50 -3.84
CA ILE A 151 -8.63 -1.90 -4.30
C ILE A 151 -9.97 -2.40 -4.86
N THR A 152 -11.09 -1.92 -4.32
CA THR A 152 -12.44 -2.30 -4.76
C THR A 152 -12.93 -1.53 -5.99
N ASP A 153 -12.18 -0.54 -6.46
CA ASP A 153 -12.47 0.13 -7.74
C ASP A 153 -12.44 -0.87 -8.90
N LYS A 154 -13.47 -0.83 -9.75
CA LYS A 154 -13.68 -1.83 -10.81
C LYS A 154 -12.65 -1.78 -11.93
N LEU A 155 -12.11 -0.61 -12.25
CA LEU A 155 -11.23 -0.43 -13.41
C LEU A 155 -9.76 -0.41 -13.00
N VAL A 156 -9.44 0.20 -11.86
CA VAL A 156 -8.07 0.50 -11.45
C VAL A 156 -7.66 -0.30 -10.21
N GLY A 157 -8.62 -0.86 -9.46
CA GLY A 157 -8.36 -1.64 -8.25
C GLY A 157 -7.35 -2.79 -8.40
N PRO A 158 -7.38 -3.60 -9.47
CA PRO A 158 -6.36 -4.62 -9.70
C PRO A 158 -4.93 -4.04 -9.78
N LYS A 159 -4.77 -2.87 -10.39
CA LYS A 159 -3.47 -2.19 -10.49
C LYS A 159 -3.00 -1.68 -9.13
N VAL A 160 -3.91 -1.10 -8.33
CA VAL A 160 -3.62 -0.67 -6.94
C VAL A 160 -3.10 -1.87 -6.13
N ARG A 161 -3.83 -2.98 -6.19
CA ARG A 161 -3.47 -4.21 -5.47
C ARG A 161 -2.08 -4.72 -5.84
N ILE A 162 -1.75 -4.76 -7.14
CA ILE A 162 -0.42 -5.20 -7.61
C ILE A 162 0.69 -4.29 -7.07
N VAL A 163 0.48 -2.97 -7.07
CA VAL A 163 1.49 -2.03 -6.55
C VAL A 163 1.68 -2.22 -5.03
N LEU A 164 0.60 -2.32 -4.26
CA LEU A 164 0.69 -2.53 -2.80
C LEU A 164 1.34 -3.87 -2.45
N MET A 165 1.12 -4.91 -3.24
CA MET A 165 1.76 -6.22 -3.08
C MET A 165 3.28 -6.21 -3.29
N LYS A 166 3.85 -5.15 -3.88
CA LYS A 166 5.30 -4.95 -3.95
C LYS A 166 5.91 -4.53 -2.61
N PHE A 167 5.09 -4.02 -1.68
CA PHE A 167 5.52 -3.55 -0.36
C PHE A 167 5.05 -4.48 0.76
N LEU A 168 3.80 -4.94 0.69
CA LEU A 168 3.16 -5.71 1.76
C LEU A 168 2.74 -7.11 1.28
N PRO A 169 2.81 -8.13 2.14
CA PRO A 169 2.20 -9.44 1.88
C PRO A 169 0.73 -9.33 1.47
N VAL A 170 0.29 -10.24 0.59
CA VAL A 170 -1.08 -10.21 0.02
C VAL A 170 -2.19 -10.26 1.08
N ILE A 171 -1.94 -10.90 2.22
CA ILE A 171 -2.89 -11.01 3.33
C ILE A 171 -3.30 -9.64 3.88
N PHE A 172 -2.42 -8.63 3.81
CA PHE A 172 -2.76 -7.26 4.22
C PHE A 172 -3.82 -6.63 3.32
N MET A 173 -3.82 -6.94 2.02
CA MET A 173 -4.83 -6.42 1.08
C MET A 173 -6.22 -6.95 1.40
N ASP A 174 -6.28 -8.23 1.80
CA ASP A 174 -7.52 -8.88 2.17
C ASP A 174 -7.98 -8.39 3.56
N ALA A 175 -7.06 -8.28 4.53
CA ALA A 175 -7.36 -7.73 5.85
C ALA A 175 -7.87 -6.29 5.79
N MET A 176 -7.24 -5.39 5.00
CA MET A 176 -7.69 -4.01 4.82
C MET A 176 -9.11 -3.94 4.26
N ARG A 177 -9.46 -4.86 3.35
CA ARG A 177 -10.80 -4.93 2.76
C ARG A 177 -11.85 -5.37 3.76
N ASP A 178 -11.51 -6.33 4.61
CA ASP A 178 -12.44 -6.92 5.57
C ASP A 178 -12.63 -6.04 6.81
N SER A 179 -11.53 -5.56 7.40
CA SER A 179 -11.53 -4.60 8.51
C SER A 179 -10.22 -3.80 8.54
N PRO A 180 -10.28 -2.47 8.31
CA PRO A 180 -9.12 -1.59 8.42
C PRO A 180 -8.41 -1.71 9.78
N GLU A 181 -9.17 -1.81 10.87
CA GLU A 181 -8.68 -1.94 12.25
C GLU A 181 -7.91 -3.25 12.43
N ALA A 182 -8.49 -4.37 11.96
CA ALA A 182 -7.83 -5.67 12.01
C ALA A 182 -6.54 -5.68 11.18
N SER A 183 -6.48 -4.94 10.06
CA SER A 183 -5.28 -4.83 9.24
C SER A 183 -4.14 -4.09 9.93
N VAL A 184 -4.45 -3.03 10.70
CA VAL A 184 -3.47 -2.29 11.50
C VAL A 184 -2.94 -3.18 12.62
N HIS A 185 -3.83 -3.85 13.35
CA HIS A 185 -3.43 -4.80 14.40
C HIS A 185 -2.60 -5.97 13.84
N MET A 186 -2.98 -6.51 12.67
CA MET A 186 -2.18 -7.54 11.99
C MET A 186 -0.82 -7.01 11.58
N PHE A 187 -0.72 -5.74 11.17
CA PHE A 187 0.55 -5.13 10.82
C PHE A 187 1.45 -5.02 12.04
N GLU A 188 0.94 -4.69 13.22
CA GLU A 188 1.76 -4.54 14.43
C GLU A 188 2.23 -5.87 15.04
N ASN A 189 1.45 -6.93 14.87
CA ASN A 189 1.75 -8.22 15.49
C ASN A 189 2.76 -9.05 14.70
N SER A 190 3.66 -9.72 15.41
CA SER A 190 4.55 -10.72 14.82
C SER A 190 3.80 -12.02 14.53
N GLN A 191 3.90 -12.50 13.29
CA GLN A 191 3.33 -13.75 12.84
C GLN A 191 4.33 -14.50 11.96
N GLU A 192 4.67 -15.72 12.36
CA GLU A 192 5.51 -16.63 11.58
C GLU A 192 4.77 -17.96 11.38
N ASN A 193 4.37 -18.19 10.14
CA ASN A 193 3.75 -19.43 9.70
C ASN A 193 4.31 -19.83 8.34
N PRO A 194 4.01 -21.05 7.85
CA PRO A 194 4.55 -21.53 6.58
C PRO A 194 4.29 -20.65 5.37
N GLU A 195 3.29 -19.76 5.38
CA GLU A 195 2.93 -18.89 4.25
C GLU A 195 3.19 -17.40 4.53
N LEU A 196 3.72 -17.05 5.71
CA LEU A 196 3.97 -15.66 6.12
C LEU A 196 5.09 -15.59 7.16
N ILE A 197 6.11 -14.79 6.87
CA ILE A 197 7.06 -14.29 7.87
C ILE A 197 6.83 -12.79 7.98
N TRP A 198 6.24 -12.37 9.09
CA TRP A 198 6.00 -10.97 9.41
C TRP A 198 6.42 -10.71 10.85
N ASN A 199 7.63 -10.20 11.04
CA ASN A 199 8.22 -9.92 12.34
C ASN A 199 8.71 -8.47 12.41
N ASP A 200 9.31 -8.07 13.54
CA ASP A 200 9.82 -6.72 13.73
C ASP A 200 10.81 -6.30 12.64
N GLU A 201 11.72 -7.19 12.24
CA GLU A 201 12.70 -6.91 11.18
C GLU A 201 12.02 -6.69 9.82
N ALA A 202 11.02 -7.50 9.47
CA ALA A 202 10.26 -7.34 8.23
C ALA A 202 9.49 -6.02 8.21
N ARG A 203 8.84 -5.67 9.34
CA ARG A 203 8.13 -4.40 9.52
C ARG A 203 9.06 -3.22 9.39
N GLU A 204 10.18 -3.26 10.08
CA GLU A 204 11.17 -2.17 10.07
C GLU A 204 11.70 -1.94 8.65
N LYS A 205 12.05 -3.00 7.91
CA LYS A 205 12.49 -2.89 6.51
C LYS A 205 11.46 -2.23 5.62
N VAL A 206 10.20 -2.67 5.67
CA VAL A 206 9.12 -2.06 4.86
C VAL A 206 8.91 -0.60 5.26
N SER A 207 8.90 -0.31 6.56
CA SER A 207 8.66 1.03 7.09
C SER A 207 9.76 2.01 6.68
N GLN A 208 11.03 1.59 6.75
CA GLN A 208 12.18 2.39 6.33
C GLN A 208 12.20 2.64 4.82
N GLU A 209 11.99 1.59 4.00
CA GLU A 209 11.98 1.71 2.54
C GLU A 209 10.87 2.66 2.08
N VAL A 210 9.66 2.50 2.63
CA VAL A 210 8.53 3.36 2.31
C VAL A 210 8.79 4.81 2.74
N ALA A 211 9.34 5.04 3.93
CA ALA A 211 9.67 6.39 4.41
C ALA A 211 10.69 7.07 3.50
N GLN A 212 11.76 6.35 3.12
CA GLN A 212 12.78 6.88 2.22
C GLN A 212 12.18 7.24 0.85
N MET A 213 11.42 6.33 0.24
CA MET A 213 10.80 6.58 -1.07
C MET A 213 9.80 7.74 -1.02
N THR A 214 9.07 7.87 0.10
CA THR A 214 8.13 8.97 0.32
C THR A 214 8.87 10.30 0.36
N GLU A 215 9.92 10.41 1.17
CA GLU A 215 10.72 11.64 1.28
C GLU A 215 11.37 12.01 -0.06
N GLU A 216 11.97 11.03 -0.76
CA GLU A 216 12.57 11.25 -2.08
C GLU A 216 11.57 11.75 -3.11
N PHE A 217 10.36 11.18 -3.14
CA PHE A 217 9.31 11.61 -4.06
C PHE A 217 8.73 12.96 -3.65
N PHE A 218 8.54 13.19 -2.35
CA PHE A 218 8.04 14.44 -1.80
C PHE A 218 8.92 15.63 -2.19
N GLN A 219 10.25 15.50 -2.06
CA GLN A 219 11.17 16.57 -2.47
C GLN A 219 11.08 16.89 -3.96
N LYS A 220 10.87 15.87 -4.81
CA LYS A 220 10.67 16.07 -6.26
C LYS A 220 9.33 16.73 -6.56
N GLN A 221 8.25 16.25 -5.93
CA GLN A 221 6.89 16.78 -6.13
C GLN A 221 6.74 18.22 -5.62
N LYS A 222 7.49 18.59 -4.58
CA LYS A 222 7.54 19.96 -4.07
C LYS A 222 8.15 20.94 -5.10
N GLN A 223 9.08 20.47 -5.92
CA GLN A 223 9.71 21.26 -6.99
C GLN A 223 8.88 21.26 -8.26
N ASP A 224 8.31 20.11 -8.62
CA ASP A 224 7.42 19.92 -9.74
C ASP A 224 6.13 19.20 -9.28
N PRO A 225 5.06 19.94 -8.95
CA PRO A 225 3.80 19.35 -8.53
C PRO A 225 3.20 18.38 -9.57
N ASP A 226 3.59 18.52 -10.84
CA ASP A 226 3.06 17.71 -11.92
C ASP A 226 3.82 16.40 -12.17
N ILE A 227 4.93 16.18 -11.47
CA ILE A 227 5.75 14.98 -11.61
C ILE A 227 4.93 13.69 -11.43
N LEU A 228 5.22 12.71 -12.30
CA LEU A 228 4.59 11.39 -12.25
C LEU A 228 5.44 10.44 -11.41
N TRP A 229 4.80 9.80 -10.42
CA TRP A 229 5.40 8.71 -9.68
C TRP A 229 5.44 7.44 -10.56
N LYS A 230 6.60 6.80 -10.58
CA LYS A 230 6.82 5.53 -11.28
C LYS A 230 7.62 4.62 -10.37
N LEU A 231 7.15 3.39 -10.26
CA LEU A 231 7.84 2.33 -9.55
C LEU A 231 8.53 1.43 -10.57
N PRO A 232 9.82 1.07 -10.38
CA PRO A 232 10.49 0.12 -11.25
C PRO A 232 9.70 -1.20 -11.36
N GLU A 233 9.72 -1.83 -12.53
CA GLU A 233 8.94 -3.04 -12.78
C GLU A 233 9.42 -4.21 -11.93
N ASP A 234 10.72 -4.29 -11.70
CA ASP A 234 11.45 -5.24 -10.87
C ASP A 234 11.44 -4.90 -9.37
N PHE A 235 10.93 -3.73 -8.98
CA PHE A 235 10.87 -3.34 -7.58
C PHE A 235 9.96 -4.29 -6.77
N GLN A 236 10.50 -4.78 -5.66
CA GLN A 236 9.79 -5.47 -4.60
C GLN A 236 10.59 -5.31 -3.30
N VAL A 237 9.92 -4.95 -2.20
CA VAL A 237 10.56 -4.89 -0.89
C VAL A 237 10.89 -6.32 -0.46
N VAL A 238 12.18 -6.59 -0.26
CA VAL A 238 12.65 -7.91 0.17
C VAL A 238 12.77 -7.92 1.69
N TYR A 239 11.64 -8.13 2.37
CA TYR A 239 11.60 -8.24 3.83
C TYR A 239 11.88 -9.67 4.35
N THR A 240 11.85 -10.68 3.48
CA THR A 240 12.01 -12.11 3.84
C THR A 240 13.44 -12.64 3.67
N GLN A 241 14.45 -11.79 3.52
CA GLN A 241 15.87 -12.19 3.48
C GLN A 241 16.39 -12.61 4.87
N VAL A 242 15.62 -13.46 5.55
CA VAL A 242 16.06 -14.13 6.78
C VAL A 242 17.09 -15.17 6.36
N GLN A 243 18.31 -15.06 6.88
CA GLN A 243 19.40 -16.00 6.57
C GLN A 243 18.94 -17.44 6.78
N GLY A 244 18.96 -18.26 5.72
CA GLY A 244 18.66 -19.70 5.78
C GLY A 244 17.21 -20.10 5.52
N GLU A 245 16.29 -19.17 5.21
CA GLU A 245 14.92 -19.51 4.79
C GLU A 245 14.85 -19.86 3.31
N VAL A 246 14.29 -21.03 3.01
CA VAL A 246 14.00 -21.46 1.63
C VAL A 246 12.50 -21.35 1.40
N ALA A 247 12.11 -20.36 0.58
CA ALA A 247 10.74 -20.19 0.13
C ALA A 247 10.53 -20.88 -1.23
N VAL A 248 9.48 -21.69 -1.36
CA VAL A 248 9.07 -22.33 -2.62
C VAL A 248 7.58 -22.14 -2.81
N GLY A 249 7.17 -21.56 -3.95
CA GLY A 249 5.75 -21.31 -4.22
C GLY A 249 5.03 -20.45 -3.17
N GLY A 250 5.76 -19.55 -2.49
CA GLY A 250 5.24 -18.73 -1.40
C GLY A 250 5.19 -19.43 -0.03
N VAL A 251 5.78 -20.62 0.10
CA VAL A 251 5.82 -21.39 1.35
C VAL A 251 7.25 -21.49 1.88
N PHE A 252 7.46 -21.14 3.15
CA PHE A 252 8.73 -21.27 3.87
C PHE A 252 8.90 -22.72 4.36
N LEU A 253 9.81 -23.46 3.74
CA LEU A 253 9.95 -24.90 3.96
C LEU A 253 10.31 -25.25 5.41
N ARG A 254 11.15 -24.44 6.07
CA ARG A 254 11.55 -24.68 7.46
C ARG A 254 10.33 -24.59 8.40
N LEU A 255 9.52 -23.55 8.24
CA LEU A 255 8.31 -23.34 9.05
C LEU A 255 7.25 -24.40 8.78
N PHE A 256 7.10 -24.84 7.53
CA PHE A 256 6.16 -25.93 7.23
C PHE A 256 6.57 -27.27 7.85
N ILE A 257 7.88 -27.55 7.95
CA ILE A 257 8.37 -28.75 8.66
C ILE A 257 8.08 -28.68 10.15
N SER A 258 8.30 -27.52 10.78
CA SER A 258 8.07 -27.33 12.20
C SER A 258 6.58 -27.29 12.55
N GLN A 259 5.72 -26.89 11.60
CA GLN A 259 4.27 -26.83 11.75
C GLN A 259 3.56 -27.79 10.79
N PRO A 260 3.72 -29.12 10.94
CA PRO A 260 3.26 -30.09 9.95
C PRO A 260 1.73 -30.10 9.79
N THR A 261 0.98 -29.64 10.79
CA THR A 261 -0.49 -29.57 10.77
C THR A 261 -1.03 -28.36 9.99
N TRP A 262 -0.16 -27.47 9.50
CA TRP A 262 -0.58 -26.29 8.75
C TRP A 262 -1.28 -26.68 7.44
N VAL A 263 -2.46 -26.11 7.21
CA VAL A 263 -3.22 -26.31 5.98
C VAL A 263 -2.89 -25.18 5.01
N LEU A 264 -2.15 -25.50 3.95
CA LEU A 264 -1.79 -24.53 2.91
C LEU A 264 -3.05 -24.02 2.19
N ARG A 265 -3.09 -22.72 1.87
CA ARG A 265 -4.17 -22.17 1.05
C ARG A 265 -4.13 -22.70 -0.37
N LYS A 266 -2.93 -22.90 -0.91
CA LYS A 266 -2.70 -23.32 -2.30
C LYS A 266 -1.81 -24.56 -2.42
N PRO A 267 -2.25 -25.73 -1.93
CA PRO A 267 -1.40 -26.93 -1.86
C PRO A 267 -0.97 -27.44 -3.25
N LYS A 268 -1.80 -27.25 -4.28
CA LYS A 268 -1.48 -27.64 -5.66
C LYS A 268 -0.37 -26.78 -6.27
N GLU A 269 -0.47 -25.47 -6.15
CA GLU A 269 0.55 -24.52 -6.66
C GLU A 269 1.88 -24.74 -5.95
N PHE A 270 1.84 -24.94 -4.62
CA PHE A 270 3.03 -25.29 -3.85
C PHE A 270 3.69 -26.59 -4.34
N LEU A 271 2.91 -27.66 -4.57
CA LEU A 271 3.44 -28.93 -5.05
C LEU A 271 4.13 -28.79 -6.41
N ILE A 272 3.51 -28.07 -7.35
CA ILE A 272 4.10 -27.83 -8.68
C ILE A 272 5.42 -27.07 -8.52
N ALA A 273 5.42 -25.96 -7.78
CA ALA A 273 6.63 -25.17 -7.53
C ALA A 273 7.74 -25.98 -6.83
N LEU A 274 7.36 -26.88 -5.91
CA LEU A 274 8.28 -27.77 -5.23
C LEU A 274 8.94 -28.77 -6.17
N LEU A 275 8.15 -29.40 -7.06
CA LEU A 275 8.66 -30.34 -8.05
C LEU A 275 9.55 -29.64 -9.08
N GLU A 276 9.18 -28.45 -9.53
CA GLU A 276 10.01 -27.64 -10.43
C GLU A 276 11.34 -27.27 -9.78
N LYS A 277 11.31 -26.81 -8.51
CA LYS A 277 12.52 -26.49 -7.76
C LYS A 277 13.40 -27.72 -7.54
N PHE A 278 12.80 -28.86 -7.24
CA PHE A 278 13.51 -30.14 -7.12
C PHE A 278 14.19 -30.52 -8.45
N GLY A 279 13.46 -30.47 -9.56
CA GLY A 279 14.01 -30.74 -10.89
C GLY A 279 15.22 -29.86 -11.22
N GLN A 280 15.12 -28.55 -10.96
CA GLN A 280 16.22 -27.61 -11.15
C GLN A 280 17.46 -27.97 -10.31
N LEU A 281 17.27 -28.34 -9.04
CA LEU A 281 18.37 -28.70 -8.15
C LEU A 281 19.07 -29.99 -8.57
N THR A 282 18.31 -31.00 -9.03
CA THR A 282 18.87 -32.26 -9.53
C THR A 282 19.70 -32.11 -10.81
N GLN A 283 19.46 -31.06 -11.59
CA GLN A 283 20.19 -30.75 -12.82
C GLN A 283 21.37 -29.79 -12.59
N SER A 284 21.49 -29.20 -11.40
CA SER A 284 22.55 -28.24 -11.07
C SER A 284 23.88 -28.94 -10.73
N SER A 285 25.00 -28.41 -11.24
CA SER A 285 26.33 -29.01 -11.07
C SER A 285 26.91 -28.88 -9.64
N ASN A 286 26.29 -28.07 -8.78
CA ASN A 286 26.69 -27.90 -7.38
C ASN A 286 25.43 -27.80 -6.50
N PRO A 287 24.73 -28.92 -6.28
CA PRO A 287 23.45 -28.91 -5.59
C PRO A 287 23.62 -28.61 -4.10
N ASP A 288 22.79 -27.72 -3.56
CA ASP A 288 22.71 -27.52 -2.12
C ASP A 288 22.04 -28.76 -1.49
N VAL A 289 22.86 -29.68 -0.98
CA VAL A 289 22.46 -31.00 -0.47
C VAL A 289 21.35 -30.89 0.59
N ARG A 290 21.32 -29.77 1.33
CA ARG A 290 20.26 -29.46 2.31
C ARG A 290 18.89 -29.25 1.66
N ILE A 291 18.84 -28.61 0.49
CA ILE A 291 17.58 -28.34 -0.21
C ILE A 291 17.08 -29.60 -0.91
N ILE A 292 17.97 -30.48 -1.39
CA ILE A 292 17.61 -31.79 -1.95
C ILE A 292 17.03 -32.72 -0.88
N SER A 293 17.63 -32.78 0.31
CA SER A 293 17.11 -33.61 1.41
C SER A 293 15.78 -33.08 1.92
N LEU A 294 15.61 -31.75 2.02
CA LEU A 294 14.34 -31.11 2.36
C LEU A 294 13.23 -31.43 1.34
N THR A 295 13.47 -31.18 0.05
CA THR A 295 12.48 -31.41 -1.02
C THR A 295 12.10 -32.90 -1.18
N SER A 296 13.05 -33.82 -0.99
CA SER A 296 12.80 -35.26 -0.99
C SER A 296 11.99 -35.71 0.23
N PHE A 297 12.34 -35.21 1.42
CA PHE A 297 11.59 -35.45 2.65
C PHE A 297 10.15 -34.90 2.56
N PHE A 298 9.96 -33.74 1.93
CA PHE A 298 8.65 -33.16 1.69
C PHE A 298 7.78 -33.99 0.77
N SER A 299 8.35 -34.49 -0.34
CA SER A 299 7.65 -35.38 -1.26
C SER A 299 7.14 -36.63 -0.54
N TYR A 300 7.97 -37.19 0.36
CA TYR A 300 7.62 -38.32 1.22
C TYR A 300 6.54 -37.98 2.28
N LYS A 301 6.71 -36.90 3.06
CA LYS A 301 5.75 -36.51 4.11
C LYS A 301 4.37 -36.12 3.56
N LEU A 302 4.32 -35.50 2.37
CA LEU A 302 3.07 -35.22 1.69
C LEU A 302 2.39 -36.52 1.24
N CYS A 303 3.16 -37.54 0.85
CA CYS A 303 2.67 -38.87 0.47
C CYS A 303 2.05 -39.61 1.67
N GLU A 304 2.70 -39.57 2.84
CA GLU A 304 2.15 -40.13 4.10
C GLU A 304 0.82 -39.49 4.53
N LYS A 305 0.60 -38.20 4.25
CA LYS A 305 -0.63 -37.48 4.61
C LYS A 305 -1.80 -37.69 3.65
N GLY A 306 -1.67 -38.56 2.64
CA GLY A 306 -2.76 -38.87 1.71
C GLY A 306 -3.13 -37.74 0.74
N MET A 307 -2.39 -36.63 0.72
CA MET A 307 -2.61 -35.51 -0.23
C MET A 307 -2.27 -35.86 -1.69
N TRP A 308 -1.64 -37.02 -1.93
CA TRP A 308 -1.21 -37.49 -3.25
C TRP A 308 -2.26 -38.27 -4.04
N VAL A 309 -3.33 -38.76 -3.41
CA VAL A 309 -4.20 -39.79 -4.03
C VAL A 309 -5.01 -39.27 -5.24
N THR A 310 -5.08 -37.96 -5.48
CA THR A 310 -5.88 -37.42 -6.59
C THR A 310 -5.11 -36.62 -7.65
N ALA A 311 -3.78 -36.43 -7.54
CA ALA A 311 -3.08 -35.46 -8.40
C ALA A 311 -2.16 -36.04 -9.49
N LEU A 312 -1.52 -37.21 -9.35
CA LEU A 312 -0.75 -37.86 -10.43
C LEU A 312 -0.35 -39.29 -10.03
N GLY A 313 -1.18 -40.27 -10.37
CA GLY A 313 -1.03 -41.68 -10.01
C GLY A 313 0.07 -42.47 -10.73
N PHE A 314 1.11 -41.84 -11.30
CA PHE A 314 2.11 -42.57 -12.11
C PHE A 314 3.58 -42.18 -11.89
N ALA A 315 3.91 -40.99 -11.37
CA ALA A 315 5.32 -40.57 -11.23
C ALA A 315 5.98 -41.01 -9.90
N CYS A 316 5.19 -41.46 -8.92
CA CYS A 316 5.68 -41.67 -7.55
C CYS A 316 6.30 -43.06 -7.32
N GLY A 317 6.01 -44.05 -8.18
CA GLY A 317 6.55 -45.41 -8.05
C GLY A 317 8.08 -45.44 -8.14
N SER A 318 8.66 -44.68 -9.06
CA SER A 318 10.11 -44.65 -9.29
C SER A 318 10.88 -43.89 -8.22
N LEU A 319 10.29 -42.82 -7.64
CA LEU A 319 10.91 -42.03 -6.59
C LEU A 319 10.91 -42.75 -5.23
N VAL A 320 9.84 -43.48 -4.92
CA VAL A 320 9.79 -44.36 -3.74
C VAL A 320 10.78 -45.52 -3.89
N TYR A 321 10.93 -46.07 -5.10
CA TYR A 321 11.90 -47.14 -5.37
C TYR A 321 13.36 -46.68 -5.24
N CYS A 322 13.70 -45.49 -5.77
CA CYS A 322 15.04 -44.90 -5.58
C CYS A 322 15.38 -44.66 -4.10
N PHE A 323 14.39 -44.34 -3.26
CA PHE A 323 14.60 -44.11 -1.83
C PHE A 323 14.81 -45.42 -1.05
N VAL A 324 14.13 -46.50 -1.43
CA VAL A 324 14.36 -47.84 -0.86
C VAL A 324 15.75 -48.38 -1.22
N GLU A 325 16.27 -48.06 -2.40
CA GLU A 325 17.66 -48.40 -2.77
C GLU A 325 18.70 -47.52 -2.08
N MET A 326 18.43 -46.21 -1.90
CA MET A 326 19.38 -45.32 -1.21
C MET A 326 19.53 -45.61 0.29
N GLN A 327 18.54 -46.21 0.96
CA GLN A 327 18.69 -46.67 2.35
C GLN A 327 19.42 -48.01 2.49
N ARG A 328 19.80 -48.66 1.38
CA ARG A 328 20.62 -49.87 1.40
C ARG A 328 22.13 -49.60 1.30
N PHE A 329 22.56 -48.35 1.30
CA PHE A 329 23.97 -47.94 1.30
C PHE A 329 24.35 -47.13 2.53
#